data_AF-A0A812YPS7-F1
#
_entry.id   AF-A0A812YPS7-F1
#
_cell.length_a   1.000
_cell.length_b   1.000
_cell.length_c   1.000
_cell.angle_alpha   90.00
_cell.angle_beta   90.00
_cell.angle_gamma   90.00
#
_symmetry.space_group_name_H-M   'P 1'
#
loop_
_entity.id
_entity.type
_entity.pdbx_description
1 polymer ?
#
loop_
_entity_poly.entity_id
_entity_poly.type
_entity_poly.pdbx_seq_one_letter_code
_entity_poly.pdbx_strand_id
1 'polypeptide(L)'
;DVLRGSFRCTYDEAFGAFPSSRVFVERAVDPSGRLAQPPLDPRLQAPSPSEHVVVASCPSGHLLAGQLRCLARRALEPGMALCYAGELYYSEADHAQYSSSYSLLSRNGMVVDGARYSNEASFVNHYVGIADAPNCAIGSSEMHVATIEVTQPIGLDEELLVDYGMEHCVRNEVPHPRVPAWARDFAALARVQAVGERLSRLKQEPLDSGTRQRELRKLLRQGHVNVSLLSEDGREEVRKLRTEVKGQLRSLLLASA
;
A
#
# COMPACT_ATOMS: atom_id res chain seq x y z
N ASP A 1 7.44 -22.98 -0.21
CA ASP A 1 7.08 -23.32 1.17
C ASP A 1 6.01 -22.34 1.63
N VAL A 2 4.75 -22.80 1.76
CA VAL A 2 3.61 -21.94 2.12
C VAL A 2 3.74 -21.41 3.55
N LEU A 3 4.37 -22.16 4.46
CA LEU A 3 4.63 -21.72 5.83
C LEU A 3 5.71 -20.63 5.88
N ARG A 4 6.64 -20.66 4.92
CA ARG A 4 7.60 -19.57 4.68
C ARG A 4 7.11 -18.54 3.66
N GLY A 5 5.91 -18.70 3.09
CA GLY A 5 5.29 -17.86 2.05
C GLY A 5 6.13 -17.66 0.80
N SER A 6 6.96 -18.64 0.50
CA SER A 6 7.66 -18.75 -0.78
C SER A 6 6.86 -19.68 -1.67
N PHE A 7 5.75 -19.20 -2.22
CA PHE A 7 5.08 -19.87 -3.33
C PHE A 7 5.54 -19.21 -4.62
N ARG A 8 6.51 -19.83 -5.31
CA ARG A 8 6.87 -19.43 -6.67
C ARG A 8 6.04 -20.29 -7.62
N CYS A 9 4.81 -19.87 -7.88
CA CYS A 9 4.10 -20.35 -9.06
C CYS A 9 4.55 -19.48 -10.24
N THR A 10 4.96 -20.11 -11.34
CA THR A 10 5.03 -19.42 -12.62
C THR A 10 3.60 -19.22 -13.09
N TYR A 11 3.08 -18.01 -12.90
CA TYR A 11 1.78 -17.64 -13.42
C TYR A 11 1.85 -17.60 -14.95
N ASP A 12 0.85 -18.18 -15.60
CA ASP A 12 0.67 -18.11 -17.05
C ASP A 12 0.40 -16.66 -17.50
N GLU A 13 0.52 -16.37 -18.80
CA GLU A 13 0.20 -15.07 -19.42
C GLU A 13 -1.22 -14.59 -19.06
N ALA A 14 -2.12 -15.52 -18.72
CA ALA A 14 -3.47 -15.24 -18.23
C ALA A 14 -3.52 -14.47 -16.89
N PHE A 15 -2.43 -14.37 -16.13
CA PHE A 15 -2.36 -13.51 -14.92
C PHE A 15 -1.79 -12.11 -15.23
N GLY A 16 -1.43 -11.84 -16.48
CA GLY A 16 -0.84 -10.57 -16.91
C GLY A 16 0.50 -10.31 -16.22
N ALA A 17 0.67 -9.09 -15.68
CA ALA A 17 1.89 -8.62 -15.04
C ALA A 17 1.95 -8.93 -13.53
N PHE A 18 1.21 -9.93 -13.04
CA PHE A 18 1.18 -10.25 -11.61
C PHE A 18 2.59 -10.58 -11.07
N PRO A 19 3.01 -10.00 -9.93
CA PRO A 19 4.38 -10.13 -9.46
C PRO A 19 4.69 -11.53 -8.91
N SER A 20 5.76 -12.13 -9.42
CA SER A 20 6.25 -13.46 -8.99
C SER A 20 6.75 -13.52 -7.54
N SER A 21 6.90 -12.38 -6.88
CA SER A 21 7.25 -12.26 -5.46
C SER A 21 6.05 -12.43 -4.52
N ARG A 22 4.82 -12.52 -5.05
CA ARG A 22 3.58 -12.70 -4.26
C ARG A 22 2.89 -14.03 -4.55
N VAL A 23 2.12 -14.48 -3.57
CA VAL A 23 1.28 -15.66 -3.66
C VAL A 23 -0.11 -15.23 -4.09
N PHE A 24 -0.56 -15.71 -5.26
CA PHE A 24 -1.91 -15.46 -5.72
C PHE A 24 -2.89 -16.29 -4.89
N VAL A 25 -3.92 -15.65 -4.35
CA VAL A 25 -4.99 -16.29 -3.58
C VAL A 25 -6.34 -15.70 -3.95
N GLU A 26 -7.39 -16.52 -4.01
CA GLU A 26 -8.72 -16.06 -4.40
C GLU A 26 -9.51 -15.44 -3.22
N ARG A 27 -9.05 -15.67 -1.99
CA ARG A 27 -9.75 -15.29 -0.75
C ARG A 27 -8.78 -14.85 0.34
N ALA A 28 -9.35 -14.31 1.42
CA ALA A 28 -8.61 -13.99 2.63
C ALA A 28 -7.94 -15.25 3.22
N VAL A 29 -6.71 -15.05 3.70
CA VAL A 29 -5.85 -16.08 4.29
C VAL A 29 -5.67 -15.75 5.75
N ASP A 30 -6.00 -16.69 6.64
CA ASP A 30 -5.68 -16.53 8.06
C ASP A 30 -4.38 -17.27 8.42
N PRO A 31 -3.24 -16.58 8.51
CA PRO A 31 -1.98 -17.22 8.90
C PRO A 31 -1.98 -17.69 10.37
N SER A 32 -2.88 -17.17 11.21
CA SER A 32 -2.98 -17.51 12.63
C SER A 32 -3.88 -18.72 12.93
N GLY A 33 -4.66 -19.18 11.95
CA GLY A 33 -5.56 -20.34 12.06
C GLY A 33 -6.73 -20.17 13.02
N ARG A 34 -7.11 -18.92 13.32
CA ARG A 34 -8.19 -18.53 14.22
C ARG A 34 -9.54 -18.37 13.50
N LEU A 35 -9.56 -18.26 12.17
CA LEU A 35 -10.73 -18.20 11.31
C LEU A 35 -11.03 -19.57 10.72
N ALA A 36 -12.31 -19.93 10.78
CA ALA A 36 -12.83 -21.20 10.32
C ALA A 36 -12.89 -21.23 8.78
N GLN A 37 -11.72 -21.38 8.15
CA GLN A 37 -11.45 -22.10 6.90
C GLN A 37 -10.00 -21.78 6.53
N PRO A 38 -9.09 -22.75 6.49
CA PRO A 38 -7.74 -22.50 6.03
C PRO A 38 -7.80 -21.93 4.60
N PRO A 39 -6.84 -21.09 4.18
CA PRO A 39 -6.75 -20.72 2.78
C PRO A 39 -6.75 -21.99 1.93
N LEU A 40 -7.49 -22.00 0.82
CA LEU A 40 -7.34 -23.04 -0.19
C LEU A 40 -5.86 -23.10 -0.54
N ASP A 41 -5.19 -24.18 -0.17
CA ASP A 41 -3.76 -24.33 -0.41
C ASP A 41 -3.57 -24.27 -1.93
N PRO A 42 -2.85 -23.27 -2.47
CA PRO A 42 -2.71 -23.12 -3.91
C PRO A 42 -1.96 -24.31 -4.56
N ARG A 43 -1.35 -25.20 -3.75
CA ARG A 43 -0.80 -26.50 -4.18
C ARG A 43 -1.88 -27.56 -4.40
N LEU A 44 -2.99 -27.48 -3.67
CA LEU A 44 -4.10 -28.43 -3.73
C LEU A 44 -5.16 -27.98 -4.74
N GLN A 45 -5.34 -26.66 -4.87
CA GLN A 45 -6.21 -26.06 -5.87
C GLN A 45 -5.48 -24.87 -6.49
N ALA A 46 -5.02 -25.04 -7.73
CA ALA A 46 -4.37 -23.96 -8.45
C ALA A 46 -5.34 -22.77 -8.55
N PRO A 47 -4.91 -21.55 -8.18
CA PRO A 47 -5.75 -20.38 -8.33
C PRO A 47 -6.06 -20.13 -9.80
N SER A 48 -7.23 -19.58 -10.08
CA SER A 48 -7.61 -19.15 -11.42
C SER A 48 -7.56 -17.63 -11.53
N PRO A 49 -7.05 -17.06 -12.63
CA PRO A 49 -7.09 -15.62 -12.84
C PRO A 49 -8.54 -15.18 -13.01
N SER A 50 -8.83 -13.94 -12.65
CA SER A 50 -10.16 -13.37 -12.87
C SER A 50 -10.48 -13.27 -14.36
N GLU A 51 -11.69 -13.66 -14.74
CA GLU A 51 -12.22 -13.39 -16.09
C GLU A 51 -12.60 -11.91 -16.28
N HIS A 52 -12.68 -11.14 -15.19
CA HIS A 52 -13.15 -9.75 -15.20
C HIS A 52 -12.03 -8.74 -15.22
N VAL A 53 -10.88 -9.06 -14.61
CA VAL A 53 -9.79 -8.11 -14.44
C VAL A 53 -8.43 -8.75 -14.67
N VAL A 54 -7.43 -7.92 -14.90
CA VAL A 54 -6.05 -8.32 -15.10
C VAL A 54 -5.08 -7.31 -14.50
N VAL A 55 -3.95 -7.78 -14.00
CA VAL A 55 -2.84 -6.91 -13.60
C VAL A 55 -2.01 -6.55 -14.82
N ALA A 56 -1.74 -5.26 -15.01
CA ALA A 56 -0.90 -4.77 -16.08
C ALA A 56 0.13 -3.77 -15.53
N SER A 57 1.24 -3.59 -16.26
CA SER A 57 2.17 -2.50 -15.97
C SER A 57 1.56 -1.16 -16.36
N CYS A 58 1.82 -0.13 -15.57
CA CYS A 58 1.49 1.24 -15.93
C CYS A 58 2.38 1.69 -17.13
N PRO A 59 1.79 2.27 -18.20
CA PRO A 59 2.57 2.76 -19.35
C PRO A 59 3.44 3.96 -18.97
N SER A 60 4.42 4.29 -19.80
CA SER A 60 5.42 5.34 -19.52
C SER A 60 4.84 6.75 -19.30
N GLY A 61 3.68 7.05 -19.89
CA GLY A 61 2.97 8.31 -19.70
C GLY A 61 2.02 8.33 -18.49
N HIS A 62 1.92 7.23 -17.75
CA HIS A 62 1.04 7.11 -16.60
C HIS A 62 1.65 7.78 -15.36
N LEU A 63 0.82 8.35 -14.47
CA LEU A 63 1.28 8.94 -13.21
C LEU A 63 2.07 7.95 -12.35
N LEU A 64 1.69 6.68 -12.41
CA LEU A 64 2.32 5.57 -11.70
C LEU A 64 3.26 4.75 -12.60
N ALA A 65 3.88 5.36 -13.62
CA ALA A 65 4.82 4.68 -14.51
C ALA A 65 5.87 3.85 -13.73
N GLY A 66 6.04 2.59 -14.13
CA GLY A 66 6.90 1.62 -13.42
C GLY A 66 6.22 0.87 -12.27
N GLN A 67 4.97 1.20 -11.94
CA GLN A 67 4.12 0.44 -11.02
C GLN A 67 3.14 -0.46 -11.81
N LEU A 68 2.30 -1.18 -11.06
CA LEU A 68 1.26 -2.06 -11.59
C LEU A 68 -0.12 -1.42 -11.40
N ARG A 69 -1.09 -1.86 -12.21
CA ARG A 69 -2.48 -1.44 -12.19
C ARG A 69 -3.43 -2.60 -12.47
N CYS A 70 -4.69 -2.44 -12.08
CA CYS A 70 -5.76 -3.40 -12.34
C CYS A 70 -6.66 -2.87 -13.47
N LEU A 71 -6.76 -3.62 -14.57
CA LEU A 71 -7.56 -3.28 -15.74
C LEU A 71 -8.74 -4.23 -15.90
N ALA A 72 -9.84 -3.74 -16.45
CA ALA A 72 -10.98 -4.56 -16.83
C ALA A 72 -10.68 -5.40 -18.09
N ARG A 73 -10.87 -6.72 -18.02
CA ARG A 73 -10.78 -7.66 -19.16
C ARG A 73 -12.02 -7.66 -20.05
N ARG A 74 -13.12 -7.11 -19.54
CA ARG A 74 -14.43 -6.98 -20.19
C ARG A 74 -15.18 -5.85 -19.51
N ALA A 75 -16.26 -5.38 -20.15
CA ALA A 75 -17.13 -4.40 -19.54
C ALA A 75 -17.61 -4.86 -18.16
N LEU A 76 -17.55 -3.98 -17.17
CA LEU A 76 -18.02 -4.21 -15.80
C LEU A 76 -19.20 -3.30 -15.51
N GLU A 77 -20.24 -3.88 -14.94
CA GLU A 77 -21.47 -3.18 -14.57
C GLU A 77 -21.43 -2.72 -13.10
N PRO A 78 -22.10 -1.62 -12.76
CA PRO A 78 -22.29 -1.20 -11.39
C PRO A 78 -22.88 -2.32 -10.51
N GLY A 79 -22.34 -2.47 -9.30
CA GLY A 79 -22.74 -3.51 -8.33
C GLY A 79 -21.93 -4.81 -8.44
N MET A 80 -21.11 -4.98 -9.48
CA MET A 80 -20.12 -6.05 -9.51
C MET A 80 -19.09 -5.85 -8.40
N ALA A 81 -18.70 -6.93 -7.71
CA ALA A 81 -17.75 -6.87 -6.61
C ALA A 81 -16.58 -7.84 -6.85
N LEU A 82 -15.36 -7.34 -6.68
CA LEU A 82 -14.15 -8.13 -6.65
C LEU A 82 -13.78 -8.40 -5.18
N CYS A 83 -13.51 -9.65 -4.82
CA CYS A 83 -12.96 -9.95 -3.50
C CYS A 83 -11.56 -9.33 -3.38
N TYR A 84 -11.29 -8.59 -2.32
CA TYR A 84 -9.93 -8.20 -1.97
C TYR A 84 -9.29 -9.31 -1.14
N ALA A 85 -8.41 -10.09 -1.76
CA ALA A 85 -7.78 -11.23 -1.12
C ALA A 85 -6.43 -10.84 -0.48
N GLY A 86 -6.08 -11.48 0.63
CA GLY A 86 -4.82 -11.24 1.33
C GLY A 86 -4.78 -11.83 2.74
N GLU A 87 -3.72 -11.53 3.49
CA GLU A 87 -3.60 -11.95 4.89
C GLU A 87 -4.61 -11.20 5.75
N LEU A 88 -5.34 -11.92 6.59
CA LEU A 88 -6.41 -11.36 7.41
C LEU A 88 -5.93 -11.15 8.86
N TYR A 89 -6.18 -9.95 9.36
CA TYR A 89 -5.89 -9.52 10.72
C TYR A 89 -7.19 -9.09 11.41
N TYR A 90 -7.31 -9.40 12.70
CA TYR A 90 -8.53 -9.17 13.47
C TYR A 90 -8.78 -7.69 13.78
N SER A 91 -7.71 -6.90 13.84
CA SER A 91 -7.78 -5.49 14.14
C SER A 91 -6.60 -4.76 13.53
N GLU A 92 -6.73 -3.44 13.39
CA GLU A 92 -5.59 -2.58 13.06
C GLU A 92 -4.44 -2.71 14.07
N ALA A 93 -4.75 -2.91 15.35
CA ALA A 93 -3.71 -3.05 16.39
C ALA A 93 -2.84 -4.29 16.16
N ASP A 94 -3.44 -5.40 15.74
CA ASP A 94 -2.72 -6.63 15.40
C ASP A 94 -1.85 -6.46 14.14
N HIS A 95 -2.32 -5.63 13.21
CA HIS A 95 -1.65 -5.37 11.93
C HIS A 95 -0.61 -4.24 12.00
N ALA A 96 -0.70 -3.33 12.97
CA ALA A 96 0.12 -2.13 13.08
C ALA A 96 1.64 -2.40 13.10
N GLN A 97 2.05 -3.60 13.55
CA GLN A 97 3.45 -4.02 13.59
C GLN A 97 4.04 -4.29 12.18
N TYR A 98 3.18 -4.55 11.20
CA TYR A 98 3.54 -5.02 9.85
C TYR A 98 2.80 -4.28 8.72
N SER A 99 2.26 -3.09 8.99
CA SER A 99 1.43 -2.36 8.04
C SER A 99 2.11 -2.08 6.70
N SER A 100 1.41 -2.37 5.60
CA SER A 100 1.89 -2.22 4.24
C SER A 100 1.06 -1.19 3.45
N SER A 101 1.51 -0.85 2.24
CA SER A 101 0.72 -0.03 1.31
C SER A 101 -0.46 -0.79 0.68
N TYR A 102 -0.61 -2.09 0.98
CA TYR A 102 -1.64 -2.99 0.45
C TYR A 102 -2.65 -3.41 1.52
N SER A 103 -2.71 -2.69 2.63
CA SER A 103 -3.62 -2.98 3.72
C SER A 103 -4.94 -2.26 3.51
N LEU A 104 -6.03 -3.01 3.63
CA LEU A 104 -7.39 -2.52 3.47
C LEU A 104 -8.18 -2.81 4.76
N LEU A 105 -8.61 -1.74 5.42
CA LEU A 105 -9.48 -1.81 6.59
C LEU A 105 -10.93 -2.04 6.15
N SER A 106 -11.50 -3.16 6.59
CA SER A 106 -12.92 -3.44 6.42
C SER A 106 -13.79 -2.69 7.43
N ARG A 107 -15.06 -2.49 7.08
CA ARG A 107 -16.07 -1.84 7.94
C ARG A 107 -16.27 -2.56 9.28
N ASN A 108 -15.99 -3.86 9.34
CA ASN A 108 -16.09 -4.64 10.57
C ASN A 108 -14.86 -4.54 11.49
N GLY A 109 -13.87 -3.70 11.13
CA GLY A 109 -12.64 -3.47 11.90
C GLY A 109 -11.51 -4.46 11.62
N MET A 110 -11.74 -5.46 10.76
CA MET A 110 -10.69 -6.38 10.32
C MET A 110 -9.85 -5.75 9.21
N VAL A 111 -8.60 -6.19 9.06
CA VAL A 111 -7.68 -5.71 8.02
C VAL A 111 -7.30 -6.85 7.10
N VAL A 112 -7.39 -6.62 5.79
CA VAL A 112 -6.84 -7.54 4.76
C VAL A 112 -5.58 -6.93 4.18
N ASP A 113 -4.46 -7.65 4.20
CA ASP A 113 -3.17 -7.19 3.68
C ASP A 113 -2.73 -7.97 2.44
N GLY A 114 -2.63 -7.27 1.32
CA GLY A 114 -2.24 -7.80 0.02
C GLY A 114 -0.72 -7.91 -0.23
N ALA A 115 0.16 -7.69 0.76
CA ALA A 115 1.60 -7.57 0.51
C ALA A 115 2.27 -8.89 0.10
N ARG A 116 1.81 -10.01 0.68
CA ARG A 116 2.41 -11.33 0.50
C ARG A 116 1.48 -12.31 -0.21
N TYR A 117 0.23 -12.34 0.23
CA TYR A 117 -0.85 -13.06 -0.41
C TYR A 117 -1.78 -12.02 -1.02
N SER A 118 -2.18 -12.16 -2.28
CA SER A 118 -3.02 -11.16 -2.96
C SER A 118 -3.71 -11.72 -4.20
N ASN A 119 -4.66 -10.98 -4.74
CA ASN A 119 -5.16 -11.16 -6.11
C ASN A 119 -5.04 -9.85 -6.89
N GLU A 120 -5.70 -9.77 -8.05
CA GLU A 120 -5.71 -8.59 -8.90
C GLU A 120 -6.25 -7.35 -8.19
N ALA A 121 -7.19 -7.51 -7.25
CA ALA A 121 -7.80 -6.40 -6.52
C ALA A 121 -6.78 -5.60 -5.67
N SER A 122 -5.64 -6.20 -5.29
CA SER A 122 -4.56 -5.50 -4.60
C SER A 122 -3.81 -4.47 -5.46
N PHE A 123 -4.08 -4.44 -6.77
CA PHE A 123 -3.46 -3.51 -7.73
C PHE A 123 -4.44 -2.47 -8.27
N VAL A 124 -5.64 -2.37 -7.69
CA VAL A 124 -6.60 -1.28 -7.93
C VAL A 124 -6.03 -0.02 -7.29
N ASN A 125 -5.70 0.98 -8.10
CA ASN A 125 -4.96 2.16 -7.65
C ASN A 125 -5.85 3.24 -7.06
N HIS A 126 -5.22 4.22 -6.39
CA HIS A 126 -5.91 5.44 -6.01
C HIS A 126 -6.22 6.31 -7.23
N TYR A 127 -7.43 6.87 -7.29
CA TYR A 127 -7.90 7.62 -8.46
C TYR A 127 -7.20 8.96 -8.70
N VAL A 128 -6.70 9.63 -7.63
CA VAL A 128 -6.21 11.00 -7.75
C VAL A 128 -5.04 11.10 -8.72
N GLY A 129 -5.17 12.00 -9.69
CA GLY A 129 -4.17 12.27 -10.72
C GLY A 129 -4.18 11.26 -11.88
N ILE A 130 -5.06 10.26 -11.83
CA ILE A 130 -5.36 9.33 -12.93
C ILE A 130 -6.72 9.67 -13.54
N ALA A 131 -7.73 9.93 -12.71
CA ALA A 131 -9.09 10.28 -13.12
C ALA A 131 -9.68 11.39 -12.23
N ASP A 132 -10.79 11.98 -12.69
CA ASP A 132 -11.51 13.03 -11.94
C ASP A 132 -12.24 12.48 -10.71
N ALA A 133 -12.66 11.22 -10.74
CA ALA A 133 -13.37 10.53 -9.67
C ALA A 133 -13.03 9.02 -9.68
N PRO A 134 -13.17 8.32 -8.53
CA PRO A 134 -13.05 6.87 -8.50
C PRO A 134 -14.26 6.22 -9.21
N ASN A 135 -14.03 5.12 -9.91
CA ASN A 135 -15.07 4.28 -10.54
C ASN A 135 -15.39 3.01 -9.74
N CYS A 136 -14.67 2.80 -8.63
CA CYS A 136 -14.90 1.75 -7.65
C CYS A 136 -14.97 2.31 -6.21
N ALA A 137 -15.56 1.54 -5.31
CA ALA A 137 -15.60 1.80 -3.87
C ALA A 137 -15.09 0.60 -3.07
N ILE A 138 -14.57 0.87 -1.86
CA ILE A 138 -14.21 -0.18 -0.92
C ILE A 138 -15.45 -0.58 -0.11
N GLY A 139 -15.75 -1.87 -0.14
CA GLY A 139 -16.92 -2.46 0.50
C GLY A 139 -16.58 -3.71 1.32
N SER A 140 -17.64 -4.39 1.73
CA SER A 140 -17.60 -5.68 2.44
C SER A 140 -18.90 -6.42 2.16
N SER A 141 -18.86 -7.74 2.05
CA SER A 141 -20.05 -8.58 1.87
C SER A 141 -20.16 -9.63 2.97
N GLU A 142 -21.29 -10.34 3.03
CA GLU A 142 -21.46 -11.46 3.98
C GLU A 142 -20.38 -12.54 3.81
N MET A 143 -19.86 -12.70 2.59
CA MET A 143 -18.90 -13.74 2.21
C MET A 143 -17.44 -13.25 2.19
N HIS A 144 -17.22 -11.93 2.16
CA HIS A 144 -15.89 -11.35 1.94
C HIS A 144 -15.65 -10.18 2.90
N VAL A 145 -14.53 -10.27 3.63
CA VAL A 145 -14.12 -9.22 4.56
C VAL A 145 -13.94 -7.88 3.86
N ALA A 146 -13.36 -7.87 2.66
CA ALA A 146 -13.16 -6.66 1.87
C ALA A 146 -13.47 -6.93 0.40
N THR A 147 -14.13 -5.96 -0.24
CA THR A 147 -14.46 -5.98 -1.66
C THR A 147 -14.09 -4.66 -2.34
N ILE A 148 -13.82 -4.73 -3.64
CA ILE A 148 -13.77 -3.59 -4.54
C ILE A 148 -15.06 -3.63 -5.38
N GLU A 149 -15.96 -2.70 -5.13
CA GLU A 149 -17.28 -2.62 -5.75
C GLU A 149 -17.27 -1.63 -6.89
N VAL A 150 -17.69 -2.06 -8.08
CA VAL A 150 -17.84 -1.21 -9.26
C VAL A 150 -19.03 -0.26 -9.03
N THR A 151 -18.80 1.04 -9.09
CA THR A 151 -19.84 2.06 -8.82
C THR A 151 -20.36 2.74 -10.09
N GLN A 152 -19.61 2.63 -11.18
CA GLN A 152 -19.94 3.18 -12.49
C GLN A 152 -19.56 2.16 -13.58
N PRO A 153 -20.17 2.19 -14.77
CA PRO A 153 -19.76 1.31 -15.86
C PRO A 153 -18.27 1.48 -16.18
N ILE A 154 -17.55 0.37 -16.34
CA ILE A 154 -16.11 0.35 -16.69
C ILE A 154 -15.96 -0.41 -18.01
N GLY A 155 -15.34 0.21 -19.00
CA GLY A 155 -15.08 -0.35 -20.31
C GLY A 155 -13.95 -1.40 -20.34
N LEU A 156 -13.80 -2.07 -21.47
CA LEU A 156 -12.64 -2.94 -21.72
C LEU A 156 -11.34 -2.15 -21.62
N ASP A 157 -10.33 -2.72 -20.95
CA ASP A 157 -8.99 -2.17 -20.71
C ASP A 157 -8.96 -0.88 -19.87
N GLU A 158 -10.09 -0.45 -19.31
CA GLU A 158 -10.13 0.68 -18.38
C GLU A 158 -9.60 0.29 -17.00
N GLU A 159 -8.97 1.27 -16.33
CA GLU A 159 -8.37 1.07 -15.01
C GLU A 159 -9.42 1.15 -13.90
N LEU A 160 -9.37 0.20 -12.98
CA LEU A 160 -10.16 0.24 -11.77
C LEU A 160 -9.46 1.13 -10.74
N LEU A 161 -10.20 2.10 -10.21
CA LEU A 161 -9.69 3.16 -9.36
C LEU A 161 -10.60 3.38 -8.15
N VAL A 162 -9.99 3.47 -6.97
CA VAL A 162 -10.69 3.72 -5.70
C VAL A 162 -10.18 4.97 -4.99
N ASP A 163 -10.96 5.46 -4.03
CA ASP A 163 -10.47 6.37 -3.02
C ASP A 163 -9.85 5.57 -1.85
N TYR A 164 -8.54 5.72 -1.62
CA TYR A 164 -7.85 5.10 -0.49
C TYR A 164 -8.10 5.83 0.84
N GLY A 165 -8.79 6.96 0.80
CA GLY A 165 -9.19 7.74 1.96
C GLY A 165 -8.14 8.76 2.39
N MET A 166 -8.60 9.66 3.26
CA MET A 166 -7.85 10.85 3.68
C MET A 166 -6.52 10.52 4.37
N GLU A 167 -6.49 9.45 5.18
CA GLU A 167 -5.27 9.05 5.88
C GLU A 167 -4.17 8.67 4.88
N HIS A 168 -4.50 7.92 3.83
CA HIS A 168 -3.55 7.62 2.77
C HIS A 168 -3.04 8.90 2.11
N CYS A 169 -3.93 9.83 1.78
CA CYS A 169 -3.56 11.08 1.12
C CYS A 169 -2.65 11.96 1.98
N VAL A 170 -2.97 12.09 3.26
CA VAL A 170 -2.14 12.82 4.24
C VAL A 170 -0.77 12.14 4.39
N ARG A 171 -0.76 10.81 4.58
CA ARG A 171 0.47 10.03 4.76
C ARG A 171 1.38 10.05 3.54
N ASN A 172 0.86 10.12 2.34
CA ASN A 172 1.65 10.07 1.10
C ASN A 172 1.74 11.42 0.39
N GLU A 173 1.33 12.50 1.06
CA GLU A 173 1.26 13.85 0.50
C GLU A 173 0.46 13.94 -0.82
N VAL A 174 -0.46 13.00 -1.07
CA VAL A 174 -1.30 13.01 -2.27
C VAL A 174 -2.39 14.07 -2.10
N PRO A 175 -2.60 14.96 -3.10
CA PRO A 175 -3.70 15.92 -3.06
C PRO A 175 -5.04 15.19 -2.93
N HIS A 176 -6.01 15.75 -2.22
CA HIS A 176 -7.35 15.17 -2.17
C HIS A 176 -8.38 16.28 -1.94
N PRO A 177 -9.53 16.30 -2.64
CA PRO A 177 -10.51 17.40 -2.52
C PRO A 177 -11.00 17.63 -1.08
N ARG A 178 -11.03 16.56 -0.28
CA ARG A 178 -11.46 16.59 1.14
C ARG A 178 -10.33 16.85 2.13
N VAL A 179 -9.07 16.88 1.69
CA VAL A 179 -7.91 17.10 2.56
C VAL A 179 -7.34 18.49 2.28
N PRO A 180 -7.49 19.46 3.20
CA PRO A 180 -6.97 20.79 2.99
C PRO A 180 -5.43 20.76 2.92
N ALA A 181 -4.84 21.66 2.14
CA ALA A 181 -3.39 21.70 1.92
C ALA A 181 -2.60 21.74 3.24
N TRP A 182 -3.03 22.57 4.20
CA TRP A 182 -2.38 22.71 5.50
C TRP A 182 -2.28 21.38 6.28
N ALA A 183 -3.26 20.48 6.14
CA ALA A 183 -3.25 19.20 6.87
C ALA A 183 -2.17 18.26 6.32
N ARG A 184 -1.96 18.28 4.99
CA ARG A 184 -0.86 17.57 4.34
C ARG A 184 0.49 18.16 4.70
N ASP A 185 0.60 19.49 4.66
CA ASP A 185 1.83 20.20 5.03
C ASP A 185 2.21 19.94 6.49
N PHE A 186 1.23 20.00 7.40
CA PHE A 186 1.42 19.70 8.82
C PHE A 186 1.88 18.24 9.04
N ALA A 187 1.26 17.26 8.38
CA ALA A 187 1.67 15.86 8.49
C ALA A 187 3.09 15.62 7.95
N ALA A 188 3.44 16.27 6.83
CA ALA A 188 4.79 16.25 6.29
C ALA A 188 5.81 16.83 7.29
N LEU A 189 5.49 17.97 7.91
CA LEU A 189 6.32 18.61 8.93
C LEU A 189 6.49 17.72 10.17
N ALA A 190 5.38 17.22 10.72
CA ALA A 190 5.35 16.35 11.90
C ALA A 190 6.19 15.09 11.69
N ARG A 191 6.18 14.51 10.48
CA ARG A 191 7.01 13.35 10.14
C ARG A 191 8.50 13.66 10.20
N VAL A 192 8.92 14.80 9.64
CA VAL A 192 10.33 15.20 9.67
C VAL A 192 10.77 15.54 11.10
N GLN A 193 9.90 16.16 11.90
CA GLN A 193 10.13 16.42 13.33
C GLN A 193 10.30 15.12 14.11
N ALA A 194 9.40 14.14 13.94
CA ALA A 194 9.49 12.85 14.60
C ALA A 194 10.80 12.10 14.28
N VAL A 195 11.28 12.21 13.03
CA VAL A 195 12.60 11.69 12.65
C VAL A 195 13.72 12.41 13.39
N GLY A 196 13.66 13.74 13.52
CA GLY A 196 14.63 14.54 14.28
C GLY A 196 14.66 14.18 15.77
N GLU A 197 13.50 13.96 16.39
CA GLU A 197 13.39 13.52 17.78
C GLU A 197 13.95 12.10 18.00
N ARG A 198 13.62 11.16 17.10
CA ARG A 198 14.16 9.79 17.19
C ARG A 198 15.67 9.78 16.95
N LEU A 199 16.17 10.62 16.04
CA LEU A 199 17.60 10.81 15.82
C LEU A 199 18.30 11.33 17.08
N SER A 200 17.69 12.29 17.77
CA SER A 200 18.22 12.85 19.02
C SER A 200 18.27 11.79 20.14
N ARG A 201 17.26 10.93 20.24
CA ARG A 201 17.27 9.77 21.15
C ARG A 201 18.35 8.75 20.81
N LEU A 202 18.48 8.38 19.53
CA LEU A 202 19.51 7.42 19.07
C LEU A 202 20.95 7.88 19.36
N LYS A 203 21.21 9.19 19.43
CA LYS A 203 22.53 9.72 19.83
C LYS A 203 22.90 9.33 21.27
N GLN A 204 21.90 9.19 22.14
CA GLN A 204 22.07 8.90 23.57
C GLN A 204 21.98 7.41 23.88
N GLU A 205 21.34 6.62 23.02
CA GLU A 205 21.17 5.17 23.21
C GLU A 205 22.50 4.41 22.99
N PRO A 206 22.93 3.56 23.95
CA PRO A 206 24.11 2.71 23.80
C PRO A 206 23.75 1.51 22.91
N LEU A 207 23.83 1.71 21.60
CA LEU A 207 23.60 0.69 20.59
C LEU A 207 24.93 0.23 19.98
N ASP A 208 25.02 -1.05 19.62
CA ASP A 208 26.10 -1.52 18.77
C ASP A 208 26.06 -0.83 17.39
N SER A 209 27.22 -0.75 16.74
CA SER A 209 27.36 -0.04 15.46
C SER A 209 26.42 -0.58 14.37
N GLY A 210 26.23 -1.91 14.29
CA GLY A 210 25.39 -2.54 13.28
C GLY A 210 23.90 -2.23 13.45
N THR A 211 23.41 -2.24 14.70
CA THR A 211 22.03 -1.84 15.02
C THR A 211 21.82 -0.35 14.79
N ARG A 212 22.78 0.49 15.21
CA ARG A 212 22.73 1.94 14.97
C ARG A 212 22.67 2.27 13.48
N GLN A 213 23.49 1.66 12.65
CA GLN A 213 23.46 1.85 11.19
C GLN A 213 22.10 1.44 10.58
N ARG A 214 21.51 0.32 11.03
CA ARG A 214 20.20 -0.13 10.55
C ARG A 214 19.10 0.88 10.88
N GLU A 215 19.08 1.39 12.12
CA GLU A 215 18.11 2.40 12.56
C GLU A 215 18.29 3.73 11.82
N LEU A 216 19.52 4.19 11.61
CA LEU A 216 19.79 5.42 10.84
C LEU A 216 19.33 5.31 9.38
N ARG A 217 19.52 4.15 8.74
CA ARG A 217 19.00 3.89 7.38
C ARG A 217 17.48 3.85 7.35
N LYS A 218 16.84 3.31 8.39
CA LYS A 218 15.37 3.32 8.54
C LYS A 218 14.84 4.74 8.65
N LEU A 219 15.44 5.57 9.49
CA LEU A 219 15.06 6.99 9.64
C LEU A 219 15.25 7.79 8.35
N LEU A 220 16.32 7.53 7.59
CA LEU A 220 16.53 8.18 6.30
C LEU A 220 15.38 7.94 5.32
N ARG A 221 14.82 6.71 5.31
CA ARG A 221 13.65 6.37 4.50
C ARG A 221 12.38 7.04 5.03
N GLN A 222 12.18 7.04 6.34
CA GLN A 222 11.01 7.64 6.98
C GLN A 222 10.96 9.17 6.83
N GLY A 223 12.11 9.84 6.78
CA GLY A 223 12.21 11.30 6.56
C GLY A 223 12.12 11.71 5.09
N HIS A 224 11.79 10.80 4.18
CA HIS A 224 11.49 11.17 2.80
C HIS A 224 10.10 11.80 2.73
N VAL A 225 10.04 13.00 2.17
CA VAL A 225 8.80 13.75 1.94
C VAL A 225 8.83 14.27 0.51
N ASN A 226 7.74 14.11 -0.21
CA ASN A 226 7.60 14.65 -1.55
C ASN A 226 7.22 16.14 -1.51
N VAL A 227 8.24 16.99 -1.40
CA VAL A 227 8.05 18.45 -1.29
C VAL A 227 7.37 19.06 -2.50
N SER A 228 7.37 18.45 -3.69
CA SER A 228 6.72 19.07 -4.87
C SER A 228 5.19 19.12 -4.75
N LEU A 229 4.61 18.30 -3.87
CA LEU A 229 3.17 18.23 -3.67
C LEU A 229 2.67 19.20 -2.57
N LEU A 230 3.57 19.73 -1.75
CA LEU A 230 3.21 20.61 -0.63
C LEU A 230 2.88 22.04 -1.10
N SER A 231 2.20 22.81 -0.25
CA SER A 231 1.99 24.24 -0.49
C SER A 231 3.33 25.00 -0.53
N GLU A 232 3.33 26.27 -0.92
CA GLU A 232 4.56 27.09 -0.92
C GLU A 232 5.14 27.24 0.49
N ASP A 233 4.31 27.62 1.46
CA ASP A 233 4.72 27.75 2.87
C ASP A 233 5.21 26.41 3.45
N GLY A 234 4.42 25.35 3.23
CA GLY A 234 4.79 23.99 3.66
C GLY A 234 6.09 23.49 3.03
N ARG A 235 6.36 23.86 1.77
CA ARG A 235 7.62 23.53 1.09
C ARG A 235 8.83 24.14 1.76
N GLU A 236 8.75 25.41 2.15
CA GLU A 236 9.88 26.11 2.76
C GLU A 236 10.24 25.52 4.13
N GLU A 237 9.24 25.36 5.00
CA GLU A 237 9.45 24.82 6.34
C GLU A 237 9.98 23.39 6.32
N VAL A 238 9.37 22.51 5.50
CA VAL A 238 9.82 21.12 5.35
C VAL A 238 11.23 21.05 4.77
N ARG A 239 11.60 21.92 3.81
CA ARG A 239 12.96 21.95 3.26
C ARG A 239 14.00 22.33 4.31
N LYS A 240 13.72 23.34 5.13
CA LYS A 240 14.61 23.79 6.20
C LYS A 240 14.88 22.64 7.18
N LEU A 241 13.82 22.06 7.73
CA LEU A 241 13.93 21.00 8.72
C LEU A 241 14.56 19.72 8.14
N ARG A 242 14.19 19.35 6.92
CA ARG A 242 14.76 18.17 6.24
C ARG A 242 16.26 18.33 5.98
N THR A 243 16.72 19.54 5.68
CA THR A 243 18.15 19.82 5.45
C THR A 243 18.95 19.60 6.74
N GLU A 244 18.45 20.10 7.86
CA GLU A 244 19.04 19.89 9.18
C GLU A 244 19.09 18.40 9.55
N VAL A 245 17.95 17.71 9.50
CA VAL A 245 17.84 16.29 9.85
C VAL A 245 18.72 15.42 8.96
N LYS A 246 18.77 15.68 7.65
CA LYS A 246 19.65 14.94 6.72
C LYS A 246 21.13 15.19 7.02
N GLY A 247 21.52 16.42 7.36
CA GLY A 247 22.89 16.73 7.76
C GLY A 247 23.33 15.92 8.97
N GLN A 248 22.48 15.89 10.01
CA GLN A 248 22.73 15.11 11.21
C GLN A 248 22.77 13.60 10.95
N LEU A 249 21.83 13.06 10.15
CA LEU A 249 21.81 11.64 9.76
C LEU A 249 23.10 11.22 9.03
N ARG A 250 23.57 12.04 8.08
CA ARG A 250 24.81 11.76 7.33
C ARG A 250 26.04 11.76 8.24
N SER A 251 26.15 12.74 9.12
CA SER A 251 27.25 12.82 10.08
C SER A 251 27.32 11.57 10.98
N LEU A 252 26.17 11.11 11.49
CA LEU A 252 26.12 9.91 12.34
C LEU A 252 26.38 8.61 11.58
N LEU A 253 25.91 8.51 10.33
CA LEU A 253 26.20 7.35 9.48
C LEU A 253 27.70 7.23 9.19
N LEU A 254 28.38 8.35 8.92
CA LEU A 254 29.83 8.38 8.72
C LEU A 254 30.60 8.02 9.99
N ALA A 255 30.16 8.51 11.16
CA ALA A 255 30.79 8.20 12.44
C ALA A 255 30.55 6.74 12.90
N SER A 256 29.57 6.06 12.32
CA SER A 256 29.24 4.67 12.65
C SER A 256 29.79 3.66 11.64
N ALA A 257 30.43 4.10 10.54
CA ALA A 257 31.03 3.25 9.50
C ALA A 257 32.47 2.89 9.86
#